data_AF-A0A535LZ03-F1
#
_entry.id   AF-A0A535LZ03-F1
#
_cell.length_a   1.000
_cell.length_b   1.000
_cell.length_c   1.000
_cell.angle_alpha   90.00
_cell.angle_beta   90.00
_cell.angle_gamma   90.00
#
_symmetry.space_group_name_H-M   'P 1'
#
loop_
_entity.id
_entity.type
_entity.pdbx_description
1 polymer ?
#
loop_
_entity_poly.entity_id
_entity_poly.type
_entity_poly.pdbx_seq_one_letter_code
_entity_poly.pdbx_strand_id
1 'polypeptide(L)'
;MPANADFVVEVDAAARAWLDSHKSEGPRVITYDVHRCCGGGKICDVRVRETAHRDDITNYAAAVLPDTTRLVIDPRAAGRLPSRFRLTVRGLGPLKHLDLDLSGEEWGALLYD
;
A
#
# COMPACT_ATOMS: atom_id res chain seq x y z
N MET A 1 0.85 -15.84 14.05
CA MET A 1 -0.37 -15.80 13.21
C MET A 1 -0.37 -14.44 12.54
N PRO A 2 -0.45 -14.31 11.22
CA PRO A 2 -0.57 -12.98 10.61
C PRO A 2 -1.86 -12.36 11.15
N ALA A 3 -1.77 -11.10 11.59
CA ALA A 3 -2.94 -10.35 11.99
C ALA A 3 -3.82 -10.22 10.74
N ASN A 4 -4.95 -10.91 10.70
CA ASN A 4 -6.05 -10.58 9.81
C ASN A 4 -6.61 -9.25 10.33
N ALA A 5 -5.91 -8.16 10.06
CA ALA A 5 -6.44 -6.84 10.25
C ALA A 5 -7.53 -6.68 9.18
N ASP A 6 -8.77 -6.55 9.62
CA ASP A 6 -9.91 -6.32 8.74
C ASP A 6 -9.84 -4.87 8.21
N PHE A 7 -8.98 -4.65 7.22
CA PHE A 7 -8.87 -3.37 6.53
C PHE A 7 -10.04 -3.20 5.58
N VAL A 8 -10.72 -2.06 5.69
CA VAL A 8 -11.70 -1.59 4.72
C VAL A 8 -11.00 -0.69 3.72
N VAL A 9 -10.74 -1.22 2.52
CA VAL A 9 -10.07 -0.48 1.44
C VAL A 9 -11.10 0.10 0.49
N GLU A 10 -11.19 1.43 0.44
CA GLU A 10 -11.98 2.12 -0.57
C GLU A 10 -11.15 2.36 -1.83
N VAL A 11 -11.80 2.37 -2.99
CA VAL A 11 -11.16 2.61 -4.29
C VAL A 11 -11.94 3.72 -4.98
N ASP A 12 -11.29 4.84 -5.29
CA ASP A 12 -11.93 5.88 -6.09
C ASP A 12 -12.11 5.46 -7.56
N ALA A 13 -12.87 6.26 -8.32
CA ALA A 13 -13.15 5.94 -9.72
C ALA A 13 -11.89 5.90 -10.61
N ALA A 14 -10.86 6.70 -10.29
CA ALA A 14 -9.61 6.74 -11.03
C ALA A 14 -8.73 5.51 -10.74
N ALA A 15 -8.61 5.14 -9.47
CA ALA A 15 -7.95 3.92 -9.00
C ALA A 15 -8.65 2.67 -9.53
N ARG A 16 -9.99 2.67 -9.57
CA ARG A 16 -10.78 1.61 -10.21
C ARG A 16 -10.40 1.44 -11.67
N ALA A 17 -10.45 2.51 -12.46
CA ALA A 17 -10.10 2.48 -13.88
C ALA A 17 -8.63 2.08 -14.11
N TRP A 18 -7.73 2.51 -13.22
CA TRP A 18 -6.32 2.13 -13.27
C TRP A 18 -6.13 0.64 -12.99
N LEU A 19 -6.76 0.09 -11.95
CA LEU A 19 -6.74 -1.35 -11.64
C LEU A 19 -7.34 -2.20 -12.76
N ASP A 20 -8.37 -1.69 -13.45
CA ASP A 20 -8.98 -2.38 -14.58
C ASP A 20 -8.10 -2.39 -15.83
N SER A 21 -7.33 -1.33 -16.06
CA SER A 21 -6.36 -1.25 -17.16
C SER A 21 -5.03 -1.94 -16.87
N HIS A 22 -4.69 -2.14 -15.60
CA HIS A 22 -3.47 -2.77 -15.13
C HIS A 22 -3.81 -4.04 -14.35
N LYS A 23 -4.32 -5.05 -15.03
CA LYS A 23 -4.56 -6.37 -14.41
C LYS A 23 -3.21 -6.99 -14.01
N SER A 24 -3.12 -7.47 -12.78
CA SER A 24 -1.96 -8.24 -12.30
C SER A 24 -2.37 -9.69 -12.10
N GLU A 25 -1.42 -10.60 -12.33
CA GLU A 25 -1.60 -12.03 -12.07
C GLU A 25 -1.52 -12.37 -10.58
N GLY A 26 -0.94 -11.48 -9.77
CA GLY A 26 -0.75 -11.65 -8.33
C GLY A 26 -1.41 -10.55 -7.49
N PRO A 27 -1.36 -10.67 -6.15
CA PRO A 27 -1.84 -9.62 -5.28
C PRO A 27 -1.01 -8.35 -5.46
N ARG A 28 -1.67 -7.20 -5.29
CA ARG A 28 -0.98 -5.93 -5.11
C ARG A 28 -0.43 -5.88 -3.68
N VAL A 29 0.68 -5.17 -3.49
CA VAL A 29 1.39 -5.08 -2.22
C VAL A 29 1.52 -3.62 -1.81
N ILE A 30 1.17 -3.29 -0.57
CA ILE A 30 1.60 -2.06 0.10
C ILE A 30 2.94 -2.35 0.79
N THR A 31 4.04 -1.81 0.28
CA THR A 31 5.36 -1.97 0.89
C THR A 31 5.70 -0.82 1.82
N TYR A 32 6.53 -1.10 2.82
CA TYR A 32 7.11 -0.09 3.71
C TYR A 32 8.63 -0.19 3.65
N ASP A 33 9.25 0.81 3.03
CA ASP A 33 10.68 0.87 2.80
C ASP A 33 11.34 1.89 3.74
N VAL A 34 12.54 1.56 4.23
CA VAL A 34 13.32 2.43 5.10
C VAL A 34 14.70 2.63 4.51
N HIS A 35 14.99 3.88 4.15
CA HIS A 35 16.30 4.31 3.71
C HIS A 35 17.00 5.05 4.84
N ARG A 36 18.15 4.52 5.28
CA ARG A 36 19.03 5.18 6.25
C ARG A 36 20.12 5.92 5.52
N CYS A 37 20.29 7.21 5.84
CA CYS A 37 21.33 8.04 5.26
C CYS A 37 22.58 8.07 6.16
N CYS A 38 23.74 8.39 5.59
CA CYS A 38 25.03 8.41 6.30
C CYS A 38 25.08 9.36 7.51
N GLY A 39 24.15 10.32 7.61
CA GLY A 39 24.00 11.25 8.74
C GLY A 39 23.02 10.81 9.83
N GLY A 40 22.58 9.55 9.83
CA GLY A 40 21.64 9.02 10.85
C GLY A 40 20.16 9.33 10.58
N GLY A 41 19.85 10.10 9.52
CA GLY A 41 18.48 10.33 9.08
C GLY A 41 17.81 9.07 8.55
N LYS A 42 16.50 8.94 8.82
CA LYS A 42 15.64 7.86 8.34
C LYS A 42 14.58 8.45 7.40
N ILE A 43 14.57 7.97 6.16
CA ILE A 43 13.50 8.26 5.19
C ILE A 43 12.66 7.00 5.08
N CYS A 44 11.38 7.12 5.41
CA CYS A 44 10.40 6.06 5.28
C CYS A 44 9.58 6.32 4.03
N ASP A 45 9.25 5.27 3.30
CA ASP A 45 8.48 5.36 2.06
C ASP A 45 7.46 4.23 2.02
N VAL A 46 6.28 4.50 1.47
CA VAL A 46 5.23 3.50 1.28
C VAL A 46 4.78 3.54 -0.18
N ARG A 47 4.67 2.36 -0.79
CA ARG A 47 4.26 2.24 -2.20
C ARG A 47 3.25 1.13 -2.39
N VAL A 48 2.36 1.33 -3.35
CA VAL A 48 1.46 0.27 -3.84
C VAL A 48 1.99 -0.25 -5.17
N ARG A 49 2.40 -1.53 -5.20
CA ARG A 49 3.01 -2.15 -6.39
C ARG A 49 2.56 -3.59 -6.59
N GLU A 50 2.99 -4.22 -7.67
CA GLU A 50 2.83 -5.67 -7.82
C GLU A 50 3.77 -6.42 -6.88
N THR A 51 3.32 -7.61 -6.46
CA THR A 51 4.19 -8.58 -5.83
C THR A 51 5.31 -8.95 -6.80
N ALA A 52 6.55 -8.78 -6.36
CA ALA A 52 7.71 -9.30 -7.06
C ALA A 52 7.99 -10.72 -6.54
N HIS A 53 8.58 -11.58 -7.38
CA HIS A 53 8.90 -12.96 -7.00
C HIS A 53 9.80 -13.06 -5.74
N ARG A 54 10.59 -12.02 -5.46
CA ARG A 54 11.48 -11.92 -4.30
C ARG A 54 10.79 -11.49 -2.99
N ASP A 55 9.53 -11.07 -3.05
CA ASP A 55 8.82 -10.59 -1.86
C ASP A 55 8.38 -11.81 -1.02
N ASP A 56 8.88 -11.91 0.22
CA ASP A 56 8.35 -12.86 1.19
C ASP A 56 7.09 -12.27 1.85
N ILE A 57 5.95 -12.51 1.20
CA ILE A 57 4.64 -12.02 1.64
C ILE A 57 3.96 -12.94 2.66
N THR A 58 4.62 -13.99 3.14
CA THR A 58 4.03 -15.01 4.04
C THR A 58 3.47 -14.40 5.33
N ASN A 59 4.10 -13.32 5.81
CA ASN A 59 3.72 -12.64 7.04
C ASN A 59 2.92 -11.36 6.80
N TYR A 60 2.59 -11.03 5.55
CA TYR A 60 1.90 -9.78 5.23
C TYR A 60 0.43 -9.87 5.64
N ALA A 61 -0.13 -8.74 6.09
CA ALA A 61 -1.55 -8.66 6.39
C ALA A 61 -2.35 -8.67 5.08
N ALA A 62 -3.44 -9.44 5.04
CA ALA A 62 -4.32 -9.47 3.89
C ALA A 62 -5.36 -8.36 3.97
N ALA A 63 -5.67 -7.74 2.84
CA ALA A 63 -6.79 -6.83 2.66
C ALA A 63 -7.51 -7.17 1.35
N VAL A 64 -8.82 -6.91 1.30
CA VAL A 64 -9.64 -7.22 0.14
C VAL A 64 -10.29 -5.94 -0.35
N LEU A 65 -10.13 -5.65 -1.64
CA LEU A 65 -10.80 -4.54 -2.30
C LEU A 65 -12.29 -4.90 -2.54
N PRO A 66 -13.17 -3.90 -2.80
CA PRO A 66 -14.60 -4.15 -2.99
C PRO A 66 -14.96 -5.10 -4.14
N ASP A 67 -14.06 -5.29 -5.10
CA ASP A 67 -14.18 -6.20 -6.25
C ASP A 67 -13.51 -7.54 -6.04
N THR A 68 -13.19 -7.91 -4.80
CA THR A 68 -12.47 -9.13 -4.41
C THR A 68 -11.00 -9.18 -4.83
N THR A 69 -10.46 -8.09 -5.41
CA THR A 69 -9.03 -8.00 -5.68
C THR A 69 -8.24 -8.10 -4.38
N ARG A 70 -7.24 -8.99 -4.35
CA ARG A 70 -6.40 -9.21 -3.17
C ARG A 70 -5.29 -8.18 -3.08
N LEU A 71 -5.15 -7.59 -1.91
CA LEU A 71 -4.07 -6.72 -1.50
C LEU A 71 -3.36 -7.34 -0.30
N VAL A 72 -2.04 -7.22 -0.25
CA VAL A 72 -1.25 -7.60 0.92
C VAL A 72 -0.47 -6.39 1.42
N ILE A 73 -0.26 -6.32 2.72
CA ILE A 73 0.26 -5.13 3.39
C ILE A 73 1.46 -5.53 4.23
N ASP A 74 2.59 -4.85 4.02
CA ASP A 74 3.78 -5.05 4.84
C ASP A 74 3.42 -4.87 6.33
N PRO A 75 3.84 -5.77 7.24
CA PRO A 75 3.48 -5.72 8.65
C PRO A 75 3.77 -4.38 9.34
N ARG A 76 4.81 -3.66 8.88
CA ARG A 76 5.19 -2.35 9.41
C ARG A 76 4.22 -1.25 9.00
N ALA A 77 3.66 -1.34 7.79
CA ALA A 77 2.58 -0.48 7.37
C ALA A 77 1.26 -0.90 8.03
N ALA A 78 0.97 -2.20 8.08
CA ALA A 78 -0.26 -2.73 8.66
C ALA A 78 -0.44 -2.34 10.14
N GLY A 79 0.65 -2.27 10.91
CA GLY A 79 0.60 -1.82 12.31
C GLY A 79 0.29 -0.33 12.51
N ARG A 80 0.28 0.47 11.44
CA ARG A 80 0.14 1.94 11.48
C ARG A 80 -0.96 2.49 10.58
N LEU A 81 -1.37 1.73 9.58
CA LEU A 81 -2.46 2.12 8.69
C LEU A 81 -3.77 2.22 9.48
N PRO A 82 -4.62 3.21 9.18
CA PRO A 82 -5.97 3.22 9.71
C PRO A 82 -6.72 1.99 9.21
N SER A 83 -7.67 1.49 10.02
CA SER A 83 -8.48 0.32 9.66
C SER A 83 -9.35 0.55 8.41
N ARG A 84 -9.60 1.81 8.05
CA ARG A 84 -10.24 2.21 6.79
C ARG A 84 -9.36 3.23 6.09
N PHE A 85 -9.02 2.97 4.84
CA PHE A 85 -8.27 3.90 4.01
C PHE A 85 -8.70 3.80 2.55
N ARG A 86 -8.29 4.76 1.74
CA ARG A 86 -8.64 4.83 0.33
C ARG A 86 -7.40 4.69 -0.57
N LEU A 87 -7.61 4.12 -1.74
CA LEU A 87 -6.67 4.08 -2.84
C LEU A 87 -7.06 5.10 -3.90
N THR A 88 -6.05 5.80 -4.41
CA THR A 88 -6.15 6.77 -5.49
C THR A 88 -5.05 6.55 -6.53
N VAL A 89 -5.05 7.34 -7.60
CA VAL A 89 -3.98 7.35 -8.61
C VAL A 89 -3.24 8.66 -8.55
N ARG A 90 -1.92 8.58 -8.33
CA ARG A 90 -1.03 9.74 -8.36
C ARG A 90 -0.02 9.63 -9.52
N GLY A 91 0.67 10.73 -9.78
CA GLY A 91 1.65 10.84 -10.87
C GLY A 91 1.07 11.39 -12.18
N LEU A 92 1.94 11.54 -13.19
CA LEU A 92 1.61 12.17 -14.47
C LEU A 92 1.94 11.24 -15.64
N GLY A 93 1.02 11.16 -16.61
CA GLY A 93 1.20 10.37 -17.83
C GLY A 93 1.57 8.90 -17.56
N PRO A 94 2.66 8.38 -18.16
CA PRO A 94 3.09 6.98 -17.97
C PRO A 94 3.62 6.69 -16.56
N LEU A 95 3.85 7.71 -15.73
CA LEU A 95 4.32 7.57 -14.35
C LEU A 95 3.16 7.50 -13.34
N LYS A 96 1.92 7.35 -13.84
CA LYS A 96 0.75 7.13 -12.99
C LYS A 96 0.85 5.80 -12.25
N HIS A 97 0.62 5.84 -10.96
CA HIS A 97 0.65 4.67 -10.09
C HIS A 97 -0.47 4.74 -9.06
N LEU A 98 -0.82 3.58 -8.53
CA LEU A 98 -1.73 3.45 -7.41
C LEU A 98 -1.02 3.94 -6.13
N ASP A 99 -1.73 4.71 -5.31
CA ASP A 99 -1.20 5.27 -4.07
C ASP A 99 -2.29 5.32 -2.99
N LEU A 100 -1.87 5.54 -1.74
CA LEU A 100 -2.76 5.74 -0.61
C LEU A 100 -3.30 7.19 -0.64
N ASP A 101 -4.58 7.32 -0.38
CA ASP A 101 -5.24 8.59 -0.14
C ASP A 101 -5.43 8.77 1.36
N LEU A 102 -4.38 9.28 1.99
CA LEU A 102 -4.32 9.60 3.42
C LEU A 102 -4.16 11.10 3.62
N SER A 103 -4.68 11.60 4.74
CA SER A 103 -4.40 12.95 5.23
C SER A 103 -2.93 13.11 5.62
N GLY A 104 -2.49 14.36 5.79
CA GLY A 104 -1.10 14.64 6.22
C GLY A 104 -0.74 14.03 7.58
N GLU A 105 -1.70 14.00 8.52
CA GLU A 105 -1.52 13.40 9.85
C GLU A 105 -1.40 11.87 9.76
N GLU A 106 -2.26 11.23 8.96
CA GLU A 106 -2.20 9.78 8.73
C GLU A 106 -0.92 9.38 7.99
N TRP A 107 -0.43 10.19 7.04
CA TRP A 107 0.88 9.99 6.44
C TRP A 107 2.00 10.11 7.48
N GLY A 108 1.93 11.10 8.37
CA GLY A 108 2.89 11.26 9.47
C GLY A 108 2.96 10.02 10.36
N ALA A 109 1.80 9.56 10.84
CA ALA A 109 1.68 8.37 11.68
C ALA A 109 2.15 7.10 10.95
N LEU A 110 1.76 6.92 9.69
CA LEU A 110 2.18 5.77 8.89
C LEU A 110 3.70 5.72 8.71
N LEU A 111 4.34 6.87 8.50
CA LEU A 111 5.76 6.91 8.17
C LEU A 111 6.66 6.97 9.40
N TYR A 112 6.25 7.61 10.49
CA TYR A 112 7.18 8.01 11.56
C TYR A 112 6.80 7.63 12.99
N ASP A 113 5.55 7.27 13.28
CA ASP A 113 5.16 6.78 14.61
C ASP A 113 5.54 5.30 14.84
#